data_AF-A0A328SPN2-F1
#
_entry.id   AF-A0A328SPN2-F1
#
_cell.length_a   1.000
_cell.length_b   1.000
_cell.length_c   1.000
_cell.angle_alpha   90.00
_cell.angle_beta   90.00
_cell.angle_gamma   90.00
#
_symmetry.space_group_name_H-M   'P 1'
#
loop_
_entity.id
_entity.type
_entity.pdbx_description
1 polymer ?
#
loop_
_entity_poly.entity_id
_entity_poly.type
_entity_poly.pdbx_seq_one_letter_code
_entity_poly.pdbx_strand_id
1 'polypeptide(L)'
;SGSTQCDKLTSEKTELTVTPKELTLTTENITATAGTTTTLTATFNDDTLNTGKVVFKVNGKTVKDENGKVIYAKVVNGQVSVEYTLPESMKAGNYTITAVYTSPNSEKLTAEATLTVAKASNN
;
A
#
# COMPACT_ATOMS: atom_id res chain seq x y z
N SER A 1 9.19 18.78 -41.01
CA SER A 1 8.68 19.26 -39.71
C SER A 1 7.27 18.72 -39.57
N GLY A 2 6.97 17.69 -38.79
CA GLY A 2 7.46 17.37 -37.46
C GLY A 2 6.42 17.85 -36.46
N SER A 3 5.40 17.01 -36.19
CA SER A 3 4.71 16.84 -34.90
C SER A 3 3.46 15.98 -35.11
N THR A 4 3.60 14.68 -34.84
CA THR A 4 2.50 13.79 -34.51
C THR A 4 1.88 14.29 -33.21
N GLN A 5 0.69 14.86 -33.30
CA GLN A 5 -0.15 15.19 -32.17
C GLN A 5 -0.67 13.85 -31.62
N CYS A 6 -0.01 13.35 -30.58
CA CYS A 6 -0.49 12.23 -29.80
C CYS A 6 -1.66 12.73 -28.96
N ASP A 7 -2.86 12.67 -29.56
CA ASP A 7 -4.12 12.77 -28.86
C ASP A 7 -4.13 11.70 -27.76
N LYS A 8 -3.92 12.19 -26.55
CA LYS A 8 -4.04 11.43 -25.31
C LYS A 8 -5.48 10.91 -25.29
N LEU A 9 -5.64 9.61 -25.49
CA LEU A 9 -6.89 8.88 -25.38
C LEU A 9 -7.54 9.20 -24.02
N THR A 10 -8.42 10.20 -23.98
CA THR A 10 -9.39 10.36 -22.91
C THR A 10 -10.42 9.26 -23.19
N SER A 11 -10.32 8.20 -22.41
CA SER A 11 -11.33 7.14 -22.43
C SER A 11 -12.57 7.69 -21.76
N GLU A 12 -13.49 8.26 -22.54
CA GLU A 12 -14.87 8.47 -22.11
C GLU A 12 -15.58 7.11 -22.14
N LYS A 13 -15.44 6.35 -21.05
CA LYS A 13 -16.22 5.14 -20.82
C LYS A 13 -17.56 5.55 -20.20
N THR A 14 -18.56 5.72 -21.04
CA THR A 14 -19.97 5.75 -20.64
C THR A 14 -20.39 4.32 -20.30
N GLU A 15 -20.79 3.99 -19.07
CA GLU A 15 -21.46 2.71 -18.78
C GLU A 15 -22.18 2.71 -17.41
N LEU A 16 -23.52 2.60 -17.46
CA LEU A 16 -24.44 1.93 -16.52
C LEU A 16 -24.17 2.05 -15.00
N THR A 17 -25.00 2.84 -14.30
CA THR A 17 -25.11 2.88 -12.82
C THR A 17 -25.78 1.62 -12.25
N VAL A 18 -25.09 0.49 -12.31
CA VAL A 18 -25.18 -0.50 -11.24
C VAL A 18 -24.20 0.02 -10.20
N THR A 19 -24.66 0.59 -9.08
CA THR A 19 -23.74 1.01 -8.00
C THR A 19 -22.97 -0.24 -7.56
N PRO A 20 -21.72 -0.43 -8.01
CA PRO A 20 -20.95 -1.57 -7.55
C PRO A 20 -20.64 -1.27 -6.08
N LYS A 21 -20.61 -2.27 -5.21
CA LYS A 21 -20.00 -2.08 -3.90
C LYS A 21 -18.53 -1.73 -4.16
N GLU A 22 -18.20 -0.44 -4.12
CA GLU A 22 -16.85 0.03 -4.38
C GLU A 22 -15.97 -0.51 -3.26
N LEU A 23 -15.12 -1.47 -3.60
CA LEU A 23 -14.16 -2.00 -2.66
C LEU A 23 -13.14 -0.89 -2.36
N THR A 24 -13.02 -0.50 -1.09
CA THR A 24 -12.04 0.50 -0.67
C THR A 24 -10.96 -0.15 0.17
N LEU A 25 -9.74 0.36 0.04
CA LEU A 25 -8.60 -0.02 0.86
C LEU A 25 -8.25 1.15 1.76
N THR A 26 -8.07 0.88 3.04
CA THR A 26 -7.57 1.84 4.02
C THR A 26 -6.32 1.29 4.68
N THR A 27 -5.45 2.18 5.13
CA THR A 27 -4.27 1.86 5.93
C THR A 27 -4.12 2.94 6.99
N GLU A 28 -3.48 2.61 8.10
CA GLU A 28 -3.40 3.48 9.27
C GLU A 28 -2.01 4.11 9.40
N ASN A 29 -1.97 5.28 10.03
CA ASN A 29 -0.71 5.93 10.37
C ASN A 29 0.00 5.13 11.47
N ILE A 30 1.32 5.04 11.35
CA ILE A 30 2.14 4.20 12.22
C ILE A 30 3.27 5.06 12.77
N THR A 31 3.57 4.89 14.06
CA THR A 31 4.77 5.46 14.66
C THR A 31 5.69 4.33 15.06
N ALA A 32 6.91 4.34 14.55
CA ALA A 32 7.92 3.33 14.83
C ALA A 32 9.28 3.99 15.09
N THR A 33 10.22 3.24 15.66
CA THR A 33 11.60 3.69 15.82
C THR A 33 12.47 2.97 14.80
N ALA A 34 13.52 3.63 14.29
CA ALA A 34 14.49 2.95 13.43
C ALA A 34 15.08 1.72 14.15
N GLY A 35 15.20 0.59 13.45
CA GLY A 35 15.64 -0.68 14.03
C GLY A 35 14.54 -1.52 14.67
N THR A 36 13.29 -1.04 14.73
CA THR A 36 12.16 -1.80 15.30
C THR A 36 11.29 -2.43 14.21
N THR A 37 10.69 -3.56 14.54
CA THR A 37 9.65 -4.19 13.71
C THR A 37 8.32 -3.50 13.98
N THR A 38 7.66 -3.06 12.91
CA THR A 38 6.31 -2.51 12.95
C THR A 38 5.37 -3.34 12.10
N THR A 39 4.10 -3.36 12.45
CA THR A 39 3.07 -4.05 11.65
C THR A 39 2.38 -3.06 10.75
N LEU A 40 2.50 -3.24 9.43
CA LEU A 40 1.74 -2.52 8.42
C LEU A 40 0.40 -3.23 8.23
N THR A 41 -0.69 -2.54 8.54
CA THR A 41 -2.05 -3.05 8.37
C THR A 41 -2.72 -2.36 7.18
N ALA A 42 -3.49 -3.13 6.43
CA ALA A 42 -4.46 -2.56 5.51
C ALA A 42 -5.79 -3.31 5.64
N THR A 43 -6.87 -2.54 5.58
CA THR A 43 -8.23 -3.01 5.85
C THR A 43 -9.09 -2.64 4.66
N PHE A 44 -9.95 -3.57 4.26
CA PHE A 44 -10.92 -3.37 3.22
C PHE A 44 -12.29 -3.10 3.85
N ASN A 45 -13.14 -2.36 3.17
CA ASN A 45 -14.55 -2.19 3.56
C ASN A 45 -15.42 -3.45 3.34
N ASP A 46 -14.80 -4.58 3.05
CA ASP A 46 -15.44 -5.87 2.81
C ASP A 46 -14.67 -7.00 3.51
N ASP A 47 -15.17 -7.41 4.66
CA ASP A 47 -14.60 -8.50 5.46
C ASP A 47 -14.77 -9.88 4.80
N THR A 48 -15.57 -10.01 3.75
CA THR A 48 -15.71 -11.29 3.02
C THR A 48 -14.61 -11.47 1.97
N LEU A 49 -13.83 -10.42 1.70
CA LEU A 49 -12.74 -10.44 0.75
C LEU A 49 -11.59 -11.34 1.23
N ASN A 50 -11.38 -12.46 0.54
CA ASN A 50 -10.32 -13.43 0.83
C ASN A 50 -9.41 -13.69 -0.39
N THR A 51 -9.47 -12.78 -1.36
CA THR A 51 -8.80 -12.89 -2.66
C THR A 51 -7.89 -11.70 -2.91
N GLY A 52 -6.89 -11.90 -3.76
CA GLY A 52 -5.92 -10.87 -4.12
C GLY A 52 -4.75 -10.78 -3.15
N LYS A 53 -3.87 -9.82 -3.42
CA LYS A 53 -2.60 -9.61 -2.71
C LYS A 53 -2.40 -8.12 -2.46
N VAL A 54 -1.82 -7.78 -1.33
CA VAL A 54 -1.39 -6.42 -1.00
C VAL A 54 0.12 -6.37 -0.93
N VAL A 55 0.68 -5.33 -1.53
CA VAL A 55 2.10 -4.99 -1.48
C VAL A 55 2.23 -3.65 -0.79
N PHE A 56 3.03 -3.62 0.28
CA PHE A 56 3.35 -2.38 0.96
C PHE A 56 4.60 -1.75 0.38
N LYS A 57 4.60 -0.42 0.31
CA LYS A 57 5.76 0.40 -0.01
C LYS A 57 5.96 1.42 1.09
N VAL A 58 7.20 1.62 1.51
CA VAL A 58 7.59 2.66 2.44
C VAL A 58 8.51 3.61 1.70
N ASN A 59 8.12 4.89 1.62
CA ASN A 59 8.84 5.93 0.89
C ASN A 59 9.11 5.55 -0.59
N GLY A 60 8.10 4.97 -1.25
CA GLY A 60 8.19 4.48 -2.63
C GLY A 60 8.99 3.17 -2.80
N LYS A 61 9.68 2.68 -1.77
CA LYS A 61 10.40 1.40 -1.81
C LYS A 61 9.51 0.26 -1.37
N THR A 62 9.46 -0.81 -2.16
CA THR A 62 8.69 -2.00 -1.80
C THR A 62 9.25 -2.66 -0.55
N VAL A 63 8.36 -2.98 0.38
CA VAL A 63 8.69 -3.74 1.58
C VAL A 63 9.14 -5.15 1.19
N LYS A 64 10.26 -5.58 1.78
CA LYS A 64 10.91 -6.85 1.52
C LYS A 64 11.10 -7.60 2.83
N ASP A 65 11.06 -8.92 2.71
CA ASP A 65 11.39 -9.87 3.75
C ASP A 65 12.89 -9.84 4.08
N GLU A 66 13.32 -10.50 5.15
CA GLU A 66 14.72 -10.65 5.56
C GLU A 66 15.62 -11.20 4.43
N ASN A 67 15.03 -12.00 3.54
CA ASN A 67 15.70 -12.57 2.36
C ASN A 67 15.80 -11.59 1.16
N GLY A 68 15.37 -10.33 1.32
CA GLY A 68 15.34 -9.33 0.26
C GLY A 68 14.25 -9.54 -0.79
N LYS A 69 13.32 -10.47 -0.55
CA LYS A 69 12.19 -10.79 -1.44
C LYS A 69 11.00 -9.90 -1.14
N VAL A 70 10.30 -9.44 -2.19
CA VAL A 70 9.07 -8.64 -2.02
C VAL A 70 8.02 -9.42 -1.23
N ILE A 71 7.45 -8.76 -0.22
CA ILE A 71 6.35 -9.33 0.58
C ILE A 71 5.05 -9.10 -0.19
N TYR A 72 4.40 -10.21 -0.54
CA TYR A 72 3.05 -10.22 -1.09
C TYR A 72 2.12 -10.80 -0.04
N ALA A 73 1.37 -9.93 0.62
CA ALA A 73 0.50 -10.34 1.69
C ALA A 73 -0.87 -10.71 1.15
N LYS A 74 -1.37 -11.89 1.51
CA LYS A 74 -2.69 -12.35 1.08
C LYS A 74 -3.76 -11.65 1.90
N VAL A 75 -4.82 -11.19 1.24
CA VAL A 75 -5.99 -10.64 1.94
C VAL A 75 -6.76 -11.80 2.57
N VAL A 76 -7.01 -11.68 3.87
CA VAL A 76 -7.79 -12.65 4.64
C VAL A 76 -8.84 -11.86 5.41
N ASN A 77 -10.10 -12.22 5.20
CA ASN A 77 -11.25 -11.59 5.84
C ASN A 77 -11.26 -10.05 5.75
N GLY A 78 -10.98 -9.52 4.55
CA GLY A 78 -10.91 -8.07 4.32
C GLY A 78 -9.76 -7.37 5.03
N GLN A 79 -8.75 -8.11 5.50
CA GLN A 79 -7.64 -7.53 6.24
C GLN A 79 -6.31 -8.13 5.80
N VAL A 80 -5.25 -7.36 6.00
CA VAL A 80 -3.89 -7.79 5.75
C VAL A 80 -2.94 -7.13 6.72
N SER A 81 -2.00 -7.91 7.24
CA SER A 81 -0.95 -7.46 8.14
C SER A 81 0.40 -7.97 7.66
N VAL A 82 1.40 -7.09 7.70
CA VAL A 82 2.78 -7.40 7.33
C VAL A 82 3.72 -6.82 8.36
N GLU A 83 4.57 -7.66 8.91
CA GLU A 83 5.67 -7.19 9.75
C GLU A 83 6.78 -6.61 8.86
N TYR A 84 7.20 -5.40 9.19
CA TYR A 84 8.27 -4.69 8.51
C TYR A 84 9.27 -4.17 9.53
N THR A 85 10.49 -4.68 9.45
CA THR A 85 11.60 -4.17 10.25
C THR A 85 12.20 -2.93 9.58
N LEU A 86 12.09 -1.79 10.27
CA LEU A 86 12.70 -0.55 9.80
C LEU A 86 14.23 -0.68 9.93
N PRO A 87 15.01 -0.37 8.89
CA PRO A 87 16.46 -0.40 8.99
C PRO A 87 16.94 0.64 10.00
N GLU A 88 17.95 0.32 10.81
CA GLU A 88 18.54 1.26 11.78
C GLU A 88 19.12 2.52 11.11
N SER A 89 19.51 2.41 9.84
CA SER A 89 19.98 3.55 9.04
C SER A 89 18.86 4.52 8.61
N MET A 90 17.59 4.21 8.90
CA MET A 90 16.46 5.08 8.59
C MET A 90 16.49 6.32 9.48
N LYS A 91 16.33 7.51 8.89
CA LYS A 91 16.35 8.76 9.64
C LYS A 91 15.01 8.97 10.33
N ALA A 92 15.03 9.66 11.47
CA ALA A 92 13.80 10.16 12.06
C ALA A 92 13.11 11.13 11.10
N GLY A 93 11.80 10.99 10.92
CA GLY A 93 11.03 11.76 9.96
C GLY A 93 9.71 11.09 9.58
N ASN A 94 8.96 11.75 8.70
CA ASN A 94 7.75 11.20 8.11
C ASN A 94 8.06 10.52 6.77
N TYR A 95 7.43 9.37 6.55
CA TYR A 95 7.56 8.58 5.34
C TYR A 95 6.18 8.14 4.87
N THR A 96 5.96 8.10 3.57
CA THR A 96 4.69 7.64 3.01
C THR A 96 4.66 6.12 2.96
N ILE A 97 3.66 5.52 3.57
CA ILE A 97 3.28 4.12 3.38
C ILE A 97 2.28 4.10 2.22
N THR A 98 2.50 3.25 1.22
CA THR A 98 1.55 3.00 0.15
C THR A 98 1.20 1.52 0.16
N ALA A 99 -0.04 1.19 0.48
CA ALA A 99 -0.59 -0.15 0.31
C ALA A 99 -1.18 -0.27 -1.10
N VAL A 100 -0.75 -1.28 -1.85
CA VAL A 100 -1.22 -1.53 -3.21
C VAL A 100 -1.86 -2.90 -3.26
N TYR A 101 -3.17 -2.93 -3.43
CA TYR A 101 -3.93 -4.16 -3.64
C TYR A 101 -3.97 -4.51 -5.13
N THR A 102 -3.84 -5.80 -5.43
CA THR A 102 -3.94 -6.35 -6.78
C THR A 102 -4.68 -7.67 -6.73
N SER A 103 -5.69 -7.82 -7.57
CA SER A 103 -6.51 -9.01 -7.72
C SER A 103 -6.71 -9.32 -9.20
N PRO A 104 -6.83 -10.59 -9.60
CA PRO A 104 -7.13 -10.95 -10.99
C PRO A 104 -8.54 -10.51 -11.44
N ASN A 105 -9.48 -10.34 -10.50
CA ASN A 105 -10.89 -10.06 -10.78
C ASN A 105 -11.36 -8.69 -10.27
N SER A 106 -10.44 -7.84 -9.80
CA SER A 106 -10.79 -6.54 -9.22
C SER A 106 -9.80 -5.48 -9.67
N GLU A 107 -10.25 -4.23 -9.67
CA GLU A 107 -9.39 -3.10 -9.95
C GLU A 107 -8.31 -2.96 -8.87
N LYS A 108 -7.19 -2.35 -9.28
CA LYS A 108 -6.08 -2.06 -8.38
C LYS A 108 -6.52 -0.96 -7.40
N LEU A 109 -6.47 -1.25 -6.12
CA LEU A 109 -6.72 -0.26 -5.07
C LEU A 109 -5.41 0.20 -4.46
N THR A 110 -5.36 1.46 -4.07
CA THR A 110 -4.21 2.05 -3.39
C THR A 110 -4.67 2.83 -2.19
N ALA A 111 -3.96 2.67 -1.08
CA ALA A 111 -4.15 3.44 0.13
C ALA A 111 -2.83 4.01 0.59
N GLU A 112 -2.87 5.21 1.15
CA GLU A 112 -1.71 5.91 1.64
C GLU A 112 -1.84 6.21 3.13
N ALA A 113 -0.75 6.06 3.87
CA ALA A 113 -0.65 6.42 5.27
C ALA A 113 0.73 7.02 5.56
N THR A 114 0.90 7.54 6.77
CA THR A 114 2.16 8.13 7.21
C THR A 114 2.83 7.23 8.24
N LEU A 115 4.07 6.84 7.96
CA LEU A 115 5.00 6.26 8.91
C LEU A 115 5.84 7.37 9.54
N THR A 116 5.67 7.58 10.84
CA THR A 116 6.50 8.50 11.61
C THR A 116 7.61 7.71 12.27
N VAL A 117 8.86 7.93 11.82
CA VAL A 117 10.05 7.37 12.45
C VAL A 117 10.47 8.31 13.57
N ALA A 118 10.24 7.88 14.81
CA ALA A 118 10.73 8.58 15.99
C ALA A 118 12.25 8.40 16.12
N LYS A 119 12.93 9.44 16.61
CA LYS A 119 14.34 9.33 16.99
C LYS A 119 14.45 8.32 18.14
N ALA A 120 15.41 7.41 18.07
CA ALA A 120 15.77 6.60 19.23
C ALA A 120 16.15 7.57 20.36
N SER A 121 15.41 7.54 21.46
CA SER A 121 15.73 8.33 22.64
C SER A 121 17.03 7.76 23.23
N ASN A 122 18.18 8.31 22.86
CA ASN A 122 19.42 8.10 23.59
C ASN A 122 19.24 8.77 24.95
N ASN A 123 18.86 7.97 25.95
CA ASN A 123 18.91 8.34 27.36
C ASN A 123 20.34 8.19 27.89
#